data_AF-A0A1M6N6L6-F1
#
_entry.id   AF-A0A1M6N6L6-F1
#
_cell.length_a   1.000
_cell.length_b   1.000
_cell.length_c   1.000
_cell.angle_alpha   90.00
_cell.angle_beta   90.00
_cell.angle_gamma   90.00
#
_symmetry.space_group_name_H-M   'P 1'
#
loop_
_entity.id
_entity.type
_entity.pdbx_description
1 polymer ?
#
loop_
_entity_poly.entity_id
_entity_poly.type
_entity_poly.pdbx_seq_one_letter_code
_entity_poly.pdbx_strand_id
1 'polypeptide(L)'
;MTDKVVSRLNKRIRCYLYTRVSMQMQVDGYSLDAQQDCLKKKAAHRSMQVVATFSDEGKSGKNTTGRPQFQEMLRRIQNGNEDHVDYVLVFRLSRFGRNAVAVPCSR
;
A
#
# COMPACT_ATOMS: atom_id res chain seq x y z
N MET A 1 -14.19 15.42 31.61
CA MET A 1 -14.90 15.28 30.31
C MET A 1 -14.07 15.87 29.16
N THR A 2 -12.73 15.80 29.20
CA THR A 2 -11.84 16.55 28.29
C THR A 2 -10.87 15.68 27.49
N ASP A 3 -10.72 14.39 27.83
CA ASP A 3 -9.69 13.52 27.23
C ASP A 3 -10.07 12.95 25.85
N LYS A 4 -11.36 12.77 25.55
CA LYS A 4 -11.81 12.19 24.27
C LYS A 4 -11.74 13.16 23.07
N VAL A 5 -11.71 14.47 23.31
CA VAL A 5 -11.66 15.47 22.22
C VAL A 5 -10.22 15.64 21.72
N VAL A 6 -9.25 15.59 22.62
CA VAL A 6 -7.82 15.75 22.29
C VAL A 6 -7.30 14.56 21.48
N SER A 7 -7.82 13.34 21.70
CA SER A 7 -7.35 12.14 20.99
C SER A 7 -7.68 12.08 19.49
N ARG A 8 -8.67 12.86 19.02
CA ARG A 8 -9.02 12.93 17.58
C ARG A 8 -8.17 13.92 16.78
N LEU A 9 -7.48 14.87 17.41
CA LEU A 9 -6.73 15.93 16.72
C LEU A 9 -5.29 15.54 16.37
N ASN A 10 -4.74 14.48 16.97
CA ASN A 10 -3.34 14.08 16.80
C ASN A 10 -3.13 12.69 16.18
N LYS A 11 -4.19 12.04 15.70
CA LYS A 11 -4.05 10.72 15.09
C LYS A 11 -3.45 10.85 13.70
N ARG A 12 -2.13 10.67 13.58
CA ARG A 12 -1.46 10.52 12.27
C ARG A 12 -2.14 9.38 11.53
N ILE A 13 -2.61 9.66 10.32
CA ILE A 13 -3.23 8.67 9.45
C ILE A 13 -2.19 7.61 9.12
N ARG A 14 -2.49 6.34 9.36
CA ARG A 14 -1.56 5.23 9.16
C ARG A 14 -1.89 4.50 7.87
N CYS A 15 -0.86 4.14 7.11
CA CYS A 15 -1.04 3.46 5.83
C CYS A 15 -0.10 2.27 5.64
N TYR A 16 -0.59 1.31 4.88
CA TYR A 16 0.26 0.31 4.23
C TYR A 16 0.57 0.71 2.81
N LEU A 17 1.73 0.28 2.33
CA LEU A 17 2.09 0.37 0.92
C LEU A 17 2.02 -1.04 0.31
N TYR A 18 1.44 -1.15 -0.88
CA TYR A 18 1.49 -2.38 -1.65
C TYR A 18 1.96 -2.12 -3.09
N THR A 19 3.02 -2.81 -3.50
CA THR A 19 3.59 -2.74 -4.85
C THR A 19 3.59 -4.10 -5.54
N ARG A 20 3.55 -4.08 -6.88
CA ARG A 20 3.64 -5.31 -7.68
C ARG A 20 4.25 -5.01 -9.03
N VAL A 21 5.26 -5.77 -9.42
CA VAL A 21 5.82 -5.77 -10.77
C VAL A 21 5.49 -7.11 -11.42
N SER A 22 5.09 -7.14 -12.69
CA SER A 22 5.10 -8.38 -13.48
C SER A 22 6.29 -8.35 -14.41
N MET A 23 6.81 -9.51 -14.84
CA MET A 23 7.88 -9.57 -15.85
C MET A 23 7.58 -8.74 -17.10
N GLN A 24 6.31 -8.64 -17.53
CA GLN A 24 5.91 -7.75 -18.65
C GLN A 24 6.09 -6.25 -18.36
N MET A 25 6.03 -5.83 -17.09
CA MET A 25 6.17 -4.41 -16.66
C MET A 25 7.62 -3.98 -16.47
N GLN A 26 8.61 -4.89 -16.58
CA GLN A 26 10.02 -4.48 -16.66
C GLN A 26 10.32 -3.64 -17.90
N VAL A 27 9.44 -3.67 -18.92
CA VAL A 27 9.58 -2.90 -20.16
C VAL A 27 9.16 -1.43 -19.99
N ASP A 28 8.33 -1.09 -19.00
CA ASP A 28 7.79 0.27 -18.78
C ASP A 28 8.67 1.15 -17.87
N GLY A 29 9.84 0.66 -17.43
CA GLY A 29 10.84 1.48 -16.72
C GLY A 29 10.51 1.85 -15.26
N TYR A 30 9.48 1.25 -14.65
CA TYR A 30 9.17 1.45 -13.23
C TYR A 30 9.55 0.21 -12.40
N SER A 31 10.79 0.17 -11.92
CA SER A 31 11.24 -0.83 -10.94
C SER A 31 10.34 -0.83 -9.69
N LEU A 32 10.35 -1.94 -8.94
CA LEU A 32 9.63 -2.02 -7.64
C LEU A 32 10.06 -0.88 -6.70
N ASP A 33 11.34 -0.55 -6.70
CA ASP A 33 11.90 0.54 -5.90
C ASP A 33 11.33 1.89 -6.30
N ALA A 34 11.25 2.19 -7.61
CA ALA A 34 10.68 3.44 -8.09
C ALA A 34 9.18 3.57 -7.72
N GLN A 35 8.43 2.46 -7.77
CA GLN A 35 7.04 2.43 -7.33
C GLN A 35 6.92 2.67 -5.82
N GLN A 36 7.75 1.99 -5.03
CA GLN A 36 7.74 2.10 -3.57
C GLN A 36 8.13 3.52 -3.12
N ASP A 37 9.15 4.11 -3.74
CA ASP A 37 9.59 5.47 -3.43
C ASP A 37 8.52 6.50 -3.81
N CYS A 38 7.82 6.32 -4.92
CA CYS A 38 6.70 7.19 -5.26
C CYS A 38 5.58 7.10 -4.21
N LEU A 39 5.24 5.88 -3.77
CA LEU A 39 4.23 5.68 -2.73
C LEU A 39 4.65 6.27 -1.38
N LYS A 40 5.92 6.12 -0.98
CA LYS A 40 6.47 6.74 0.24
C LYS A 40 6.41 8.26 0.17
N LYS A 41 6.83 8.87 -0.95
CA LYS A 41 6.74 10.32 -1.18
C LYS A 41 5.30 10.81 -1.08
N LYS A 42 4.35 10.04 -1.63
CA LYS A 42 2.93 10.40 -1.51
C LYS A 42 2.41 10.28 -0.09
N ALA A 43 2.76 9.21 0.63
CA ALA A 43 2.40 9.05 2.03
C ALA A 43 2.91 10.26 2.85
N ALA A 44 4.18 10.63 2.67
CA ALA A 44 4.78 11.81 3.30
C ALA A 44 4.03 13.11 2.93
N HIS A 45 3.73 13.33 1.65
CA HIS A 45 2.96 14.49 1.19
C HIS A 45 1.54 14.56 1.78
N ARG A 46 0.94 13.41 2.10
CA ARG A 46 -0.39 13.32 2.73
C ARG A 46 -0.30 13.27 4.26
N SER A 47 0.88 13.49 4.85
CA SER A 47 1.13 13.38 6.28
C SER A 47 0.72 12.02 6.87
N MET A 48 0.83 10.97 6.06
CA MET A 48 0.53 9.59 6.45
C MET A 48 1.79 8.91 6.99
N GLN A 49 1.63 8.10 8.03
CA GLN A 49 2.67 7.23 8.55
C GLN A 49 2.61 5.88 7.84
N VAL A 50 3.68 5.53 7.11
CA VAL A 50 3.84 4.18 6.53
C VAL A 50 4.18 3.20 7.66
N VAL A 51 3.32 2.20 7.87
CA VAL A 51 3.53 1.18 8.92
C VAL A 51 4.24 -0.04 8.38
N ALA A 52 3.89 -0.47 7.17
CA ALA A 52 4.50 -1.61 6.51
C ALA A 52 4.41 -1.48 4.98
N THR A 53 5.31 -2.17 4.29
CA THR A 53 5.32 -2.29 2.82
C THR A 53 5.25 -3.76 2.41
N PHE A 54 4.42 -4.05 1.43
CA PHE A 54 4.17 -5.39 0.91
C PHE A 54 4.43 -5.39 -0.60
N SER A 55 5.23 -6.33 -1.11
CA SER A 55 5.68 -6.30 -2.50
C SER A 55 5.67 -7.68 -3.14
N ASP A 56 4.89 -7.84 -4.22
CA ASP A 56 4.82 -9.11 -4.96
C ASP A 56 5.54 -9.00 -6.33
N GLU A 57 6.42 -9.96 -6.61
CA GLU A 57 7.03 -10.16 -7.93
C GLU A 57 6.17 -11.11 -8.78
N GLY A 58 5.73 -10.65 -9.94
CA GLY A 58 5.00 -11.42 -10.93
C GLY A 58 5.97 -12.17 -11.84
N LYS A 59 6.39 -13.36 -11.42
CA LYS A 59 7.22 -14.27 -12.22
C LYS A 59 6.34 -15.03 -13.23
N SER A 60 6.58 -14.76 -14.51
CA SER A 60 6.26 -15.59 -15.67
C SER A 60 4.78 -15.77 -16.07
N GLY A 61 4.51 -15.64 -17.38
CA GLY A 61 3.21 -15.85 -18.04
C GLY A 61 2.64 -17.27 -17.99
N LYS A 62 3.14 -18.13 -17.10
CA LYS A 62 2.64 -19.49 -16.87
C LYS A 62 2.39 -19.85 -15.40
N ASN A 63 2.65 -18.95 -14.43
CA ASN A 63 2.41 -19.28 -13.03
C ASN A 63 1.65 -18.17 -12.28
N THR A 64 0.42 -18.54 -11.95
CA THR A 64 -0.54 -17.92 -11.03
C THR A 64 0.04 -17.81 -9.62
N THR A 65 1.08 -16.99 -9.43
CA THR A 65 1.71 -16.82 -8.12
C THR A 65 0.73 -16.06 -7.22
N GLY A 66 0.28 -16.70 -6.14
CA GLY A 66 -0.90 -16.35 -5.32
C GLY A 66 -0.87 -15.05 -4.53
N ARG A 67 0.03 -14.11 -4.86
CA ARG A 67 0.20 -12.81 -4.18
C ARG A 67 0.34 -12.95 -2.66
N PRO A 68 1.38 -13.66 -2.19
CA PRO A 68 1.55 -13.93 -0.76
C PRO A 68 1.66 -12.64 0.07
N GLN A 69 2.30 -11.58 -0.44
CA GLN A 69 2.41 -10.31 0.29
C GLN A 69 1.08 -9.57 0.35
N PHE A 70 0.28 -9.64 -0.72
CA PHE A 70 -1.10 -9.15 -0.69
C PHE A 70 -1.95 -9.88 0.34
N GLN A 71 -1.85 -11.21 0.40
CA GLN A 71 -2.60 -12.03 1.35
C GLN A 71 -2.18 -11.74 2.80
N GLU A 72 -0.88 -11.60 3.07
CA GLU A 72 -0.38 -11.24 4.40
C GLU A 72 -0.87 -9.85 4.83
N MET A 73 -0.86 -8.86 3.94
CA MET A 73 -1.42 -7.54 4.20
C MET A 73 -2.90 -7.63 4.58
N LEU A 74 -3.70 -8.38 3.81
CA LEU A 74 -5.12 -8.59 4.11
C LEU A 74 -5.31 -9.29 5.45
N ARG A 75 -4.51 -10.31 5.75
CA ARG A 75 -4.54 -11.04 7.02
C ARG A 75 -4.28 -10.09 8.19
N ARG A 76 -3.31 -9.19 8.10
CA ARG A 76 -3.03 -8.18 9.14
C ARG A 76 -4.18 -7.20 9.35
N ILE A 77 -4.87 -6.82 8.27
CA ILE A 77 -6.06 -5.95 8.37
C ILE A 77 -7.24 -6.71 9.00
N GLN A 78 -7.44 -7.97 8.60
CA GLN A 78 -8.56 -8.80 9.05
C GLN A 78 -8.38 -9.31 10.49
N ASN A 79 -7.14 -9.59 10.91
CA ASN A 79 -6.81 -10.00 12.27
C ASN A 79 -6.76 -8.80 13.23
N GLY A 80 -7.85 -8.05 13.28
CA GLY A 80 -8.04 -6.98 14.27
C GLY A 80 -7.35 -5.65 13.97
N ASN A 81 -6.60 -5.53 12.87
CA ASN A 81 -5.91 -4.29 12.48
C ASN A 81 -5.10 -3.69 13.65
N GLU A 82 -4.28 -4.51 14.32
CA GLU A 82 -3.43 -4.10 15.46
C GLU A 82 -2.52 -2.91 15.12
N ASP A 83 -2.13 -2.83 13.85
CA ASP A 83 -1.33 -1.75 13.30
C ASP A 83 -2.12 -0.44 13.11
N HIS A 84 -3.43 -0.42 13.42
CA HIS A 84 -4.35 0.72 13.35
C HIS A 84 -4.27 1.47 12.01
N VAL A 85 -4.20 0.73 10.92
CA VAL A 85 -4.07 1.28 9.57
C VAL A 85 -5.42 1.77 9.06
N ASP A 86 -5.42 2.98 8.48
CA ASP A 86 -6.60 3.62 7.92
C ASP A 86 -6.67 3.44 6.38
N TYR A 87 -5.51 3.34 5.70
CA TYR A 87 -5.45 3.26 4.24
C TYR A 87 -4.42 2.26 3.72
N VAL A 88 -4.68 1.73 2.52
CA VAL A 88 -3.69 1.02 1.71
C VAL A 88 -3.42 1.84 0.45
N LEU A 89 -2.15 2.22 0.25
CA LEU A 89 -1.68 2.91 -0.93
C LEU A 89 -1.15 1.88 -1.93
N VAL A 90 -1.69 1.93 -3.15
CA VAL A 90 -1.32 1.01 -4.24
C VAL A 90 -0.88 1.80 -5.46
N PHE A 91 0.13 1.29 -6.18
CA PHE A 91 0.66 1.96 -7.37
C PHE A 91 -0.36 2.00 -8.52
N ARG A 92 -1.09 0.90 -8.77
CA ARG A 92 -2.21 0.86 -9.74
C ARG A 92 -3.40 0.07 -9.19
N LEU A 93 -4.59 0.64 -9.38
CA LEU A 93 -5.88 0.13 -8.86
C LEU A 93 -6.41 -1.12 -9.58
N SER A 94 -5.75 -1.61 -10.63
CA SER A 94 -6.36 -2.53 -11.60
C SER A 94 -6.98 -3.83 -11.06
N ARG A 95 -6.80 -4.17 -9.77
CA ARG A 95 -7.41 -5.34 -9.12
C ARG A 95 -7.69 -5.18 -7.61
N PHE A 96 -7.96 -3.96 -7.13
CA PHE A 96 -8.23 -3.72 -5.70
C PHE A 96 -9.69 -3.32 -5.45
N GLY A 97 -10.33 -4.00 -4.49
CA GLY A 97 -11.70 -3.71 -4.04
C GLY A 97 -11.83 -2.39 -3.27
N ARG A 98 -13.08 -1.93 -3.17
CA ARG A 98 -13.68 -0.64 -2.73
C ARG A 98 -12.95 0.27 -1.71
N ASN A 99 -11.93 -0.17 -0.98
CA ASN A 99 -11.20 0.63 0.03
C ASN A 99 -9.76 0.99 -0.36
N ALA A 100 -9.33 0.70 -1.59
CA ALA A 100 -8.00 1.07 -2.07
C ALA A 100 -8.03 2.42 -2.79
N VAL A 101 -7.10 3.29 -2.43
CA VAL A 101 -6.85 4.54 -3.17
C VAL A 101 -5.65 4.30 -4.07
N ALA A 102 -5.86 4.23 -5.39
CA ALA A 102 -4.72 4.37 -6.31
C ALA A 102 -4.26 5.80 -6.27
N VAL A 103 -2.94 5.95 -6.26
CA VAL A 103 -2.31 7.24 -6.42
C VAL A 103 -1.62 7.26 -7.77
N PRO A 104 -2.03 8.13 -8.71
CA PRO A 104 -1.26 8.37 -9.91
C PRO A 104 0.07 9.02 -9.52
N CYS A 105 1.18 8.37 -9.87
CA CYS A 105 2.50 8.97 -9.83
C CYS A 105 2.66 9.79 -11.12
N SER A 106 2.43 11.11 -11.06
CA SER A 106 2.82 12.01 -12.14
C SER A 106 4.34 12.17 -12.12
N ARG A 107 4.95 12.05 -13.30
CA ARG A 107 6.40 12.19 -13.55
C ARG A 107 6.96 13.49 -13.01
#